data_AF-A0A9D9USP1-F1
#
_entry.id   AF-A0A9D9USP1-F1
#
_cell.length_a   1.000
_cell.length_b   1.000
_cell.length_c   1.000
_cell.angle_alpha   90.00
_cell.angle_beta   90.00
_cell.angle_gamma   90.00
#
_symmetry.space_group_name_H-M   'P 1'
#
loop_
_entity.id
_entity.type
_entity.pdbx_description
1 polymer ?
#
loop_
_entity_poly.entity_id
_entity_poly.type
_entity_poly.pdbx_seq_one_letter_code
_entity_poly.pdbx_strand_id
1 'polypeptide(L)'
;METLSALVIVLSVLSLLSLLILHFVSPEFKMSWRMISEYALGNHKWLVTAFFIFWGLASMLLAFLLWHVVSSLWSQIGVILVLISGVGAMMGGWFDVKHKH
;
A
#
# COMPACT_ATOMS: atom_id res chain seq x y z
N MET A 1 2.09 -12.08 18.75
CA MET A 1 3.07 -11.44 17.85
C MET A 1 3.25 -12.20 16.54
N GLU A 2 3.31 -13.53 16.56
CA GLU A 2 3.45 -14.36 15.35
C GLU A 2 2.30 -14.15 14.34
N THR A 3 1.04 -14.17 14.80
CA THR A 3 -0.13 -13.96 13.93
C THR A 3 -0.12 -12.59 13.25
N LEU A 4 0.24 -11.53 13.97
CA LEU A 4 0.36 -10.17 13.42
C LEU A 4 1.47 -10.10 12.36
N SER A 5 2.61 -10.76 12.61
CA SER A 5 3.73 -10.81 11.67
C SER A 5 3.35 -11.56 10.39
N ALA A 6 2.65 -12.70 10.52
CA ALA A 6 2.12 -13.42 9.38
C ALA A 6 1.13 -12.57 8.58
N LEU A 7 0.28 -11.80 9.25
CA LEU A 7 -0.71 -10.92 8.60
C LEU A 7 -0.04 -9.77 7.84
N VAL A 8 1.04 -9.18 8.38
CA VAL A 8 1.87 -8.19 7.66
C VAL A 8 2.44 -8.80 6.38
N ILE A 9 2.99 -10.01 6.45
CA ILE A 9 3.56 -10.71 5.29
C ILE A 9 2.46 -10.96 4.25
N VAL A 10 1.32 -11.52 4.65
CA VAL A 10 0.20 -11.81 3.75
C VAL A 10 -0.30 -10.54 3.05
N LEU A 11 -0.52 -9.45 3.79
CA LEU A 11 -0.95 -8.18 3.19
C LEU A 11 0.09 -7.60 2.23
N SER A 12 1.38 -7.72 2.57
CA SER A 12 2.46 -7.26 1.70
C SER A 12 2.49 -8.06 0.40
N VAL A 13 2.32 -9.39 0.48
CA VAL A 13 2.21 -10.27 -0.70
C VAL A 13 0.98 -9.93 -1.53
N LEU A 14 -0.20 -9.74 -0.92
CA LEU A 14 -1.42 -9.36 -1.62
C LEU A 14 -1.30 -8.00 -2.33
N SER A 15 -0.60 -7.04 -1.71
CA SER A 15 -0.28 -5.77 -2.34
C SER A 15 0.58 -5.97 -3.58
N LEU A 16 1.71 -6.68 -3.46
CA LEU A 16 2.61 -6.95 -4.59
C LEU A 16 1.94 -7.75 -5.71
N LEU A 17 1.10 -8.73 -5.37
CA LEU A 17 0.32 -9.48 -6.36
C LEU A 17 -0.69 -8.58 -7.08
N SER A 18 -1.34 -7.66 -6.39
CA SER A 18 -2.26 -6.70 -7.02
C SER A 18 -1.52 -5.83 -8.04
N LEU A 19 -0.32 -5.34 -7.68
CA LEU A 19 0.53 -4.57 -8.60
C LEU A 19 1.01 -5.42 -9.79
N LEU A 20 1.43 -6.66 -9.53
CA LEU A 20 1.84 -7.58 -10.57
C LEU A 20 0.71 -7.86 -11.56
N ILE A 21 -0.51 -8.12 -11.07
CA ILE A 21 -1.68 -8.33 -11.91
C ILE A 21 -1.98 -7.09 -12.76
N LEU A 22 -1.90 -5.88 -12.18
CA LEU A 22 -2.09 -4.61 -12.91
C LEU A 22 -1.17 -4.48 -14.12
N HIS A 23 0.08 -4.92 -14.01
CA HIS A 23 1.03 -4.90 -15.12
C HIS A 23 0.60 -5.77 -16.32
N PHE A 24 -0.21 -6.81 -16.08
CA PHE A 24 -0.73 -7.67 -17.14
C PHE A 24 -2.11 -7.24 -17.65
N VAL A 25 -3.01 -6.84 -16.75
CA VAL A 25 -4.40 -6.50 -17.12
C VAL A 25 -4.56 -5.07 -17.64
N SER A 26 -3.58 -4.21 -17.38
CA SER A 26 -3.56 -2.82 -17.82
C SER A 26 -2.28 -2.49 -18.62
N PRO A 27 -2.03 -3.17 -19.76
CA PRO A 27 -0.83 -2.99 -20.58
C PRO A 27 -0.78 -1.62 -21.28
N GLU A 28 -1.87 -0.85 -21.26
CA GLU A 28 -1.91 0.54 -21.73
C GLU A 28 -0.91 1.44 -20.99
N PHE A 29 -0.50 1.07 -19.77
CA PHE A 29 0.53 1.76 -19.00
C PHE A 29 1.88 1.05 -19.16
N LYS A 30 2.88 1.74 -19.72
CA LYS A 30 4.25 1.19 -19.87
C LYS A 30 4.92 0.99 -18.50
N MET A 31 5.46 -0.21 -18.24
CA MET A 31 6.09 -0.60 -16.97
C MET A 31 7.30 0.23 -16.55
N SER A 32 8.04 0.81 -17.49
CA SER A 32 9.42 1.23 -17.22
C SER A 32 9.55 2.46 -16.32
N TRP A 33 8.58 3.40 -16.30
CA TRP A 33 8.75 4.70 -15.61
C TRP A 33 7.44 5.42 -15.22
N ARG A 34 6.30 4.72 -15.16
CA ARG A 34 5.01 5.35 -14.78
C ARG A 34 4.72 5.23 -13.31
N MET A 35 4.12 6.27 -12.74
CA MET A 35 3.64 6.24 -11.36
C MET A 35 2.53 5.21 -11.21
N ILE A 36 2.56 4.43 -10.12
CA ILE A 36 1.54 3.41 -9.82
C ILE A 36 0.14 4.03 -9.70
N SER A 37 0.05 5.30 -9.27
CA SER A 37 -1.21 6.03 -9.20
C SER A 37 -1.89 6.22 -10.57
N GLU A 38 -1.16 6.17 -11.69
CA GLU A 38 -1.76 6.32 -13.02
C GLU A 38 -2.69 5.17 -13.39
N TYR A 39 -2.48 3.97 -12.83
CA TYR A 39 -3.39 2.85 -13.04
C TYR A 39 -4.82 3.16 -12.54
N ALA A 40 -4.99 4.15 -11.65
CA ALA A 40 -6.31 4.61 -11.21
C ALA A 40 -7.15 5.25 -12.34
N LEU A 41 -6.52 5.57 -13.47
CA LEU A 41 -7.19 6.05 -14.69
C LEU A 41 -7.64 4.90 -15.60
N GLY A 42 -7.11 3.69 -15.38
CA GLY A 42 -7.39 2.51 -16.19
C GLY A 42 -8.76 1.87 -15.92
N ASN A 43 -9.01 0.75 -16.60
CA ASN A 43 -10.25 -0.02 -16.45
C ASN A 43 -10.29 -0.82 -15.13
N HIS A 44 -9.13 -1.12 -14.54
CA HIS A 44 -8.97 -1.95 -13.35
C HIS A 44 -8.68 -1.14 -12.09
N LYS A 45 -9.37 0.00 -11.90
CA LYS A 45 -9.13 0.92 -10.76
C LYS A 45 -9.17 0.23 -9.39
N TRP A 46 -10.10 -0.71 -9.23
CA TRP A 46 -10.28 -1.45 -7.98
C TRP A 46 -9.02 -2.23 -7.56
N LEU A 47 -8.22 -2.70 -8.52
CA LEU A 47 -6.97 -3.42 -8.29
C LEU A 47 -5.89 -2.47 -7.73
N VAL A 48 -5.90 -1.22 -8.18
CA VAL A 48 -5.00 -0.15 -7.67
C VAL A 48 -5.40 0.25 -6.27
N THR A 49 -6.70 0.42 -6.03
CA THR A 49 -7.24 0.62 -4.68
C THR A 49 -6.84 -0.52 -3.77
N ALA A 50 -6.99 -1.78 -4.21
CA ALA A 50 -6.59 -2.95 -3.42
C ALA A 50 -5.09 -2.94 -3.09
N PHE A 51 -4.24 -2.65 -4.08
CA PHE A 51 -2.79 -2.47 -3.88
C PHE A 51 -2.48 -1.47 -2.75
N PHE A 52 -3.06 -0.27 -2.81
CA PHE A 52 -2.84 0.80 -1.84
C PHE A 52 -3.42 0.48 -0.45
N ILE A 53 -4.57 -0.18 -0.38
CA ILE A 53 -5.19 -0.58 0.89
C ILE A 53 -4.34 -1.67 1.58
N PHE A 54 -3.94 -2.71 0.86
CA PHE A 54 -3.10 -3.77 1.43
C PHE A 54 -1.72 -3.23 1.84
N TRP A 55 -1.12 -2.37 1.04
CA TRP A 55 0.15 -1.71 1.39
C TRP A 55 0.01 -0.84 2.64
N GLY A 56 -1.06 -0.05 2.72
CA GLY A 56 -1.34 0.81 3.86
C GLY A 56 -1.55 0.02 5.14
N LEU A 57 -2.40 -1.02 5.12
CA LEU A 57 -2.64 -1.89 6.26
C LEU A 57 -1.37 -2.64 6.71
N ALA A 58 -0.58 -3.16 5.77
CA ALA A 58 0.70 -3.79 6.08
C ALA A 58 1.66 -2.83 6.79
N SER A 59 1.73 -1.58 6.30
CA SER A 59 2.59 -0.54 6.89
C SER A 59 2.16 -0.14 8.30
N MET A 60 0.84 0.01 8.53
CA MET A 60 0.31 0.34 9.85
C MET A 60 0.56 -0.78 10.88
N LEU A 61 0.36 -2.04 10.48
CA LEU A 61 0.63 -3.19 11.35
C LEU A 61 2.12 -3.39 11.60
N LEU A 62 2.97 -3.13 10.60
CA LEU A 62 4.41 -3.13 10.76
C LEU A 62 4.85 -2.04 11.74
N ALA A 63 4.28 -0.83 11.65
CA ALA A 63 4.55 0.24 12.61
C ALA A 63 4.17 -0.18 14.04
N PHE A 64 3.01 -0.82 14.22
CA PHE A 64 2.60 -1.36 15.52
C PHE A 64 3.58 -2.41 16.07
N LEU A 65 4.03 -3.36 15.23
CA LEU A 65 5.02 -4.37 15.63
C LEU A 65 6.36 -3.73 16.01
N LEU A 66 6.85 -2.79 15.20
CA LEU A 66 8.12 -2.11 15.44
C LEU A 66 8.09 -1.25 16.70
N TRP A 67 6.95 -0.63 17.03
CA TRP A 67 6.80 0.18 18.24
C TRP A 67 7.19 -0.58 19.52
N HIS A 68 6.94 -1.89 19.56
CA HIS A 68 7.29 -2.75 20.69
C HIS A 68 8.75 -3.23 20.71
N VAL A 69 9.51 -3.00 19.64
CA VAL A 69 10.90 -3.46 19.50
C VAL A 69 11.88 -2.29 19.58
N VAL A 70 11.46 -1.10 19.14
CA VAL A 70 12.34 0.06 19.06
C VAL A 70 12.36 0.87 20.35
N SER A 71 13.53 1.36 20.74
CA SER A 71 13.71 2.13 21.99
C SER A 71 14.34 3.51 21.79
N SER A 72 14.94 3.79 20.62
CA SER A 72 15.58 5.07 20.35
C SER A 72 14.60 6.10 19.78
N LEU A 73 14.85 7.38 20.03
CA LEU A 73 14.05 8.50 19.50
C LEU A 73 13.94 8.43 17.96
N TRP A 74 15.08 8.25 17.28
CA TRP A 74 15.13 8.19 15.82
C TRP A 74 14.34 7.01 15.26
N SER A 75 14.40 5.85 15.92
CA SER A 75 13.60 4.70 15.52
C SER A 75 12.10 4.91 15.76
N GLN A 76 11.71 5.59 16.84
CA GLN A 76 10.31 5.94 17.08
C GLN A 76 9.77 6.92 16.05
N ILE A 77 10.55 7.95 15.68
CA ILE A 77 10.21 8.85 14.57
C ILE A 77 10.01 8.05 13.28
N GLY A 78 10.93 7.12 12.97
CA GLY A 78 10.80 6.22 11.82
C GLY A 78 9.49 5.44 11.84
N VAL A 79 9.11 4.86 12.98
CA VAL A 79 7.84 4.12 13.13
C VAL A 79 6.63 5.03 12.91
N ILE A 80 6.65 6.25 13.43
CA ILE A 80 5.57 7.23 13.20
C ILE A 80 5.46 7.58 11.70
N LEU A 81 6.59 7.77 11.02
CA LEU A 81 6.60 8.04 9.58
C LEU A 81 6.04 6.87 8.77
N VAL A 82 6.36 5.62 9.14
CA VAL A 82 5.76 4.42 8.52
C VAL A 82 4.25 4.38 8.74
N LEU A 83 3.77 4.71 9.94
CA LEU A 83 2.35 4.79 10.23
C LEU A 83 1.64 5.84 9.37
N ILE A 84 2.20 7.06 9.29
CA ILE A 84 1.68 8.15 8.47
C ILE A 84 1.67 7.77 6.99
N SER A 85 2.73 7.12 6.50
CA SER A 85 2.80 6.61 5.13
C SER A 85 1.70 5.59 4.85
N GLY A 86 1.41 4.69 5.80
CA GLY A 86 0.32 3.73 5.69
C GLY A 86 -1.05 4.40 5.57
N VAL A 87 -1.32 5.40 6.40
CA VAL A 87 -2.56 6.21 6.32
C VAL A 87 -2.66 6.93 4.97
N GLY A 88 -1.58 7.58 4.53
CA GLY A 88 -1.54 8.27 3.24
C GLY A 88 -1.76 7.34 2.05
N ALA A 89 -1.19 6.13 2.09
CA ALA A 89 -1.40 5.10 1.07
C ALA A 89 -2.89 4.70 0.99
N MET A 90 -3.55 4.44 2.12
CA MET A 90 -4.97 4.09 2.13
C MET A 90 -5.85 5.21 1.59
N MET A 91 -5.57 6.47 1.96
CA MET A 91 -6.26 7.64 1.42
C MET A 91 -6.10 7.73 -0.11
N GLY A 92 -4.89 7.48 -0.62
CA GLY A 92 -4.61 7.42 -2.05
C GLY A 92 -5.38 6.31 -2.78
N GLY A 93 -5.55 5.15 -2.16
CA GLY A 93 -6.35 4.05 -2.70
C GLY A 93 -7.85 4.35 -2.74
N TRP A 94 -8.37 5.08 -1.74
CA TRP A 94 -9.79 5.44 -1.64
C TRP A 94 -10.21 6.55 -2.62
N PHE A 95 -9.27 7.36 -3.09
CA PHE A 95 -9.56 8.50 -3.95
C PHE A 95 -9.98 8.05 -5.37
N ASP A 96 -11.26 8.19 -5.72
CA ASP A 96 -11.74 7.97 -7.09
C ASP A 96 -11.61 9.25 -7.93
N VAL A 97 -10.79 9.16 -8.97
CA VAL A 97 -10.55 10.24 -9.94
C VAL A 97 -11.76 10.49 -10.85
N LYS A 98 -12.70 9.53 -11.01
CA LYS A 98 -13.90 9.75 -11.83
C LYS A 98 -15.02 10.32 -10.97
N HIS A 99 -15.20 11.64 -11.04
CA HIS A 99 -16.45 12.27 -10.60
C HIS A 99 -17.56 11.84 -11.58
N LYS A 100 -18.63 11.22 -11.07
CA LYS A 100 -19.86 11.06 -11.85
C LYS A 100 -20.38 12.46 -12.17
N HIS A 101 -20.37 12.83 -13.44
CA HIS A 101 -21.20 13.92 -13.95
C HIS A 101 -22.66 13.53 -13.91
#